data_AF-A0A5S9M2B1-F1
#
_entry.id   AF-A0A5S9M2B1-F1
#
_cell.length_a   1.000
_cell.length_b   1.000
_cell.length_c   1.000
_cell.angle_alpha   90.00
_cell.angle_beta   90.00
_cell.angle_gamma   90.00
#
_symmetry.space_group_name_H-M   'P 1'
#
loop_
_entity.id
_entity.type
_entity.pdbx_description
1 polymer ?
#
loop_
_entity_poly.entity_id
_entity_poly.type
_entity_poly.pdbx_seq_one_letter_code
_entity_poly.pdbx_strand_id
1 'polypeptide(L)'
;MVAASGNDGKKNHISYPAAYNSVIAVSATTDKDKLASISNTGKGIEFSAPGENVISTYLKNEYWYATGTSQAAPHVTGMLALLKQLHPKKTNAQLRTLLRSYTVDLGAKGKDPQFGYGRVQYVPQSTFLKAAASAVKKKQTSKKQADVNQAKTRIGRLTASKQKKKHSQNG
;
A
#
# COMPACT_ATOMS: atom_id res chain seq x y z
N MET A 1 8.91 -17.81 2.26
CA MET A 1 8.92 -17.97 3.73
C MET A 1 8.62 -16.62 4.37
N VAL A 2 7.98 -16.60 5.53
CA VAL A 2 7.69 -15.38 6.31
C VAL A 2 8.33 -15.57 7.68
N ALA A 3 9.01 -14.56 8.21
CA ALA A 3 9.67 -14.64 9.51
C ALA A 3 9.64 -13.30 10.26
N ALA A 4 9.64 -13.40 11.58
CA ALA A 4 9.71 -12.30 12.52
C ALA A 4 11.06 -11.56 12.42
N SER A 5 11.06 -10.22 12.45
CA SER A 5 12.30 -9.45 12.35
C SER A 5 13.17 -9.47 13.62
N GLY A 6 12.58 -9.82 14.77
CA GLY A 6 13.21 -9.87 16.09
C GLY A 6 12.65 -8.83 17.06
N ASN A 7 12.85 -9.06 18.36
CA ASN A 7 12.12 -8.37 19.45
C ASN A 7 13.02 -7.52 20.37
N ASP A 8 14.19 -7.09 19.89
CA ASP A 8 15.19 -6.38 20.70
C ASP A 8 15.12 -4.85 20.54
N GLY A 9 14.21 -4.33 19.72
CA GLY A 9 14.12 -2.90 19.38
C GLY A 9 15.34 -2.37 18.60
N LYS A 10 16.15 -3.26 18.01
CA LYS A 10 17.40 -2.87 17.32
C LYS A 10 17.09 -2.18 15.99
N LYS A 11 17.87 -1.13 15.70
CA LYS A 11 17.86 -0.43 14.42
C LYS A 11 18.88 -1.02 13.47
N ASN A 12 18.57 -1.07 12.17
CA ASN A 12 19.44 -1.62 11.12
C ASN A 12 19.90 -3.07 11.39
N HIS A 13 19.08 -3.85 12.09
CA HIS A 13 19.37 -5.24 12.43
C HIS A 13 18.09 -6.04 12.29
N ILE A 14 18.14 -7.14 11.53
CA ILE A 14 17.04 -8.09 11.37
C ILE A 14 17.61 -9.45 11.72
N SER A 15 16.93 -10.21 12.56
CA SER A 15 17.38 -11.54 12.96
C SER A 15 17.29 -12.52 11.79
N TYR A 16 18.19 -13.48 11.73
CA TYR A 16 18.02 -14.63 10.84
C TYR A 16 16.94 -15.56 11.41
N PRO A 17 16.11 -16.19 10.56
CA PRO A 17 16.22 -16.23 9.09
C PRO A 17 15.54 -15.06 8.35
N ALA A 18 14.89 -14.12 9.03
CA ALA A 18 14.19 -13.01 8.36
C ALA A 18 15.11 -12.12 7.51
N ALA A 19 16.38 -12.01 7.87
CA ALA A 19 17.37 -11.24 7.11
C ALA A 19 17.76 -11.84 5.74
N TYR A 20 17.38 -13.07 5.41
CA TYR A 20 17.64 -13.62 4.07
C TYR A 20 16.73 -12.99 3.01
N ASN A 21 17.28 -12.66 1.84
CA ASN A 21 16.52 -12.05 0.73
C ASN A 21 15.31 -12.90 0.26
N SER A 22 15.40 -14.23 0.40
CA SER A 22 14.33 -15.18 0.06
C SER A 22 13.19 -15.22 1.10
N VAL A 23 13.34 -14.50 2.21
CA VAL A 23 12.42 -14.48 3.34
C VAL A 23 11.75 -13.12 3.43
N ILE A 24 10.47 -13.14 3.76
CA ILE A 24 9.69 -11.94 4.04
C ILE A 24 9.91 -11.59 5.51
N ALA A 25 10.66 -10.53 5.78
CA ALA A 25 10.87 -10.01 7.13
C ALA A 25 9.69 -9.14 7.56
N VAL A 26 9.14 -9.44 8.75
CA VAL A 26 7.95 -8.77 9.27
C VAL A 26 8.26 -7.99 10.55
N SER A 27 7.99 -6.68 10.55
CA SER A 27 8.02 -5.84 11.74
C SER A 27 6.65 -5.77 12.43
N ALA A 28 6.65 -5.42 13.72
CA ALA A 28 5.44 -5.36 14.54
C ALA A 28 4.92 -3.93 14.68
N THR A 29 3.61 -3.76 14.54
CA THR A 29 2.90 -2.51 14.84
C THR A 29 2.04 -2.63 16.08
N THR A 30 1.74 -1.48 16.68
CA THR A 30 0.68 -1.31 17.68
C THR A 30 -0.68 -1.16 17.01
N ASP A 31 -1.73 -1.12 17.82
CA ASP A 31 -3.12 -0.83 17.41
C ASP A 31 -3.33 0.58 16.84
N LYS A 32 -2.39 1.50 17.10
CA LYS A 32 -2.39 2.90 16.63
C LYS A 32 -1.53 3.11 15.39
N ASP A 33 -1.22 2.05 14.66
CA ASP A 33 -0.35 2.08 13.48
C ASP A 33 1.02 2.73 13.76
N LYS A 34 1.55 2.52 14.98
CA LYS A 34 2.92 2.86 15.35
C LYS A 34 3.78 1.62 15.33
N LEU A 35 5.08 1.78 15.14
CA LEU A 35 6.03 0.68 15.30
C LEU A 35 6.03 0.25 16.78
N ALA A 36 5.87 -1.04 17.05
CA ALA A 36 6.02 -1.58 18.40
C ALA A 36 7.47 -1.36 18.87
N SER A 37 7.68 -0.93 20.11
CA SER A 37 9.00 -0.52 20.61
C SER A 37 10.05 -1.65 20.54
N ILE A 38 9.58 -2.90 20.67
CA ILE A 38 10.40 -4.11 20.60
C ILE A 38 10.78 -4.50 19.17
N SER A 39 10.16 -3.91 18.13
CA SER A 39 10.36 -4.39 16.76
C SER A 39 11.75 -4.03 16.25
N ASN A 40 12.51 -5.04 15.86
CA ASN A 40 13.72 -4.85 15.07
C ASN A 40 13.38 -4.23 13.70
N THR A 41 14.24 -3.33 13.22
CA THR A 41 14.07 -2.56 11.97
C THR A 41 15.29 -2.63 11.08
N GLY A 42 15.12 -2.39 9.78
CA GLY A 42 16.21 -2.38 8.81
C GLY A 42 15.72 -2.42 7.36
N LYS A 43 16.61 -2.15 6.41
CA LYS A 43 16.26 -2.09 4.97
C LYS A 43 15.63 -3.37 4.41
N GLY A 44 15.85 -4.51 5.09
CA GLY A 44 15.29 -5.81 4.75
C GLY A 44 13.84 -6.02 5.19
N ILE A 45 13.28 -5.17 6.08
CA ILE A 45 11.85 -5.23 6.43
C ILE A 45 11.05 -5.10 5.15
N GLU A 46 10.09 -6.00 4.95
CA GLU A 46 9.30 -6.01 3.73
C GLU A 46 7.84 -5.68 3.97
N PHE A 47 7.28 -6.13 5.10
CA PHE A 47 5.93 -5.76 5.50
C PHE A 47 5.89 -5.56 7.02
N SER A 48 4.85 -4.88 7.47
CA SER A 48 4.52 -4.80 8.89
C SER A 48 3.13 -5.40 9.16
N ALA A 49 2.89 -5.78 10.40
CA ALA A 49 1.61 -6.32 10.85
C ALA A 49 1.38 -6.05 12.34
N PRO A 50 0.13 -6.15 12.84
CA PRO A 50 -0.15 -6.07 14.27
C PRO A 50 0.69 -7.09 15.06
N GLY A 51 1.44 -6.61 16.04
CA GLY A 51 2.31 -7.43 16.85
C GLY A 51 2.42 -7.00 18.31
N GLU A 52 1.77 -5.91 18.73
CA GLU A 52 1.66 -5.52 20.14
C GLU A 52 0.25 -5.83 20.66
N ASN A 53 0.16 -6.44 21.84
CA ASN A 53 -1.09 -6.79 22.51
C ASN A 53 -2.05 -7.59 21.58
N VAL A 54 -1.51 -8.59 20.89
CA VAL A 54 -2.28 -9.49 20.03
C VAL A 54 -2.85 -10.62 20.87
N ILE A 55 -4.17 -10.75 20.90
CA ILE A 55 -4.85 -11.90 21.51
C ILE A 55 -4.89 -13.08 20.55
N SER A 56 -4.58 -14.27 21.05
CA SER A 56 -4.75 -15.53 20.32
C SER A 56 -5.04 -16.67 21.28
N THR A 57 -5.36 -17.83 20.72
CA THR A 57 -5.44 -19.10 21.47
C THR A 57 -4.13 -19.39 22.19
N TYR A 58 -4.27 -20.01 23.36
CA TYR A 58 -3.16 -20.43 24.22
C TYR A 58 -3.41 -21.84 24.75
N LEU A 59 -2.46 -22.36 25.53
CA LEU A 59 -2.57 -23.69 26.11
C LEU A 59 -3.81 -23.80 27.02
N LYS A 60 -4.28 -25.04 27.24
CA LYS A 60 -5.39 -25.35 28.16
C LYS A 60 -6.72 -24.65 27.81
N ASN A 61 -7.02 -24.47 26.52
CA ASN A 61 -8.23 -23.79 26.01
C ASN A 61 -8.37 -22.33 26.47
N GLU A 62 -7.26 -21.67 26.76
CA GLU A 62 -7.26 -20.26 27.15
C GLU A 62 -6.97 -19.33 25.96
N TYR A 63 -7.10 -18.03 26.22
CA TYR A 63 -6.65 -16.97 25.32
C TYR A 63 -5.63 -16.10 26.06
N TRP A 64 -4.64 -15.59 25.33
CA TRP A 64 -3.59 -14.77 25.92
C TRP A 64 -3.18 -13.62 25.00
N TYR A 65 -2.86 -12.48 25.60
CA TYR A 65 -2.28 -11.33 24.91
C TYR A 65 -0.76 -11.45 24.86
N ALA A 66 -0.20 -11.44 23.66
CA ALA A 66 1.24 -11.47 23.48
C ALA A 66 1.73 -10.33 22.57
N THR A 67 2.97 -9.93 22.79
CA THR A 67 3.65 -8.88 22.05
C THR A 67 4.93 -9.43 21.44
N GLY A 68 5.11 -9.24 20.13
CA GLY A 68 6.26 -9.71 19.38
C GLY A 68 6.09 -9.58 17.87
N THR A 69 7.21 -9.49 17.16
CA THR A 69 7.26 -9.69 15.71
C THR A 69 6.86 -11.12 15.31
N SER A 70 6.93 -12.07 16.25
CA SER A 70 6.36 -13.41 16.14
C SER A 70 4.84 -13.41 15.99
N GLN A 71 4.13 -12.39 16.49
CA GLN A 71 2.68 -12.22 16.40
C GLN A 71 2.31 -11.45 15.13
N ALA A 72 3.21 -10.61 14.63
CA ALA A 72 3.06 -9.95 13.34
C ALA A 72 3.21 -10.94 12.16
N ALA A 73 4.19 -11.85 12.21
CA ALA A 73 4.45 -12.84 11.16
C ALA A 73 3.22 -13.70 10.72
N PRO A 74 2.37 -14.24 11.62
CA PRO A 74 1.20 -15.02 11.23
C PRO A 74 0.12 -14.18 10.53
N HIS A 75 0.00 -12.88 10.79
CA HIS A 75 -0.92 -12.01 10.04
C HIS A 75 -0.52 -11.93 8.56
N VAL A 76 0.77 -11.73 8.28
CA VAL A 76 1.31 -11.72 6.91
C VAL A 76 1.16 -13.09 6.24
N THR A 77 1.41 -14.17 6.99
CA THR A 77 1.21 -15.54 6.52
C THR A 77 -0.25 -15.81 6.15
N GLY A 78 -1.19 -15.40 7.00
CA GLY A 78 -2.63 -15.53 6.75
C GLY A 78 -3.07 -14.76 5.51
N MET A 79 -2.57 -13.54 5.32
CA MET A 79 -2.87 -12.76 4.11
C MET A 79 -2.35 -13.46 2.85
N LEU A 80 -1.12 -14.01 2.87
CA LEU A 80 -0.59 -14.78 1.74
C LEU A 80 -1.39 -16.07 1.48
N ALA A 81 -1.90 -16.73 2.52
CA ALA A 81 -2.76 -17.90 2.38
C ALA A 81 -4.09 -17.54 1.69
N LEU A 82 -4.73 -16.43 2.10
CA LEU A 82 -5.93 -15.90 1.43
C LEU A 82 -5.65 -15.56 -0.04
N LEU A 83 -4.53 -14.90 -0.33
CA LEU A 83 -4.15 -14.59 -1.72
C LEU A 83 -3.86 -15.86 -2.53
N LYS A 84 -3.27 -16.89 -1.91
CA LYS A 84 -3.05 -18.19 -2.57
C LYS A 84 -4.38 -18.88 -2.89
N GLN A 85 -5.35 -18.82 -1.99
CA GLN A 85 -6.70 -19.35 -2.22
C GLN A 85 -7.40 -18.62 -3.38
N LEU A 86 -7.33 -17.29 -3.43
CA LEU A 86 -7.92 -16.49 -4.51
C LEU A 86 -7.18 -16.63 -5.84
N HIS A 87 -5.89 -16.96 -5.79
CA HIS A 87 -5.02 -17.05 -6.96
C HIS A 87 -4.17 -18.33 -6.94
N PRO A 88 -4.78 -19.51 -7.06
CA PRO A 88 -4.10 -20.80 -6.85
C PRO A 88 -2.94 -21.03 -7.82
N LYS A 89 -3.01 -20.45 -9.03
CA LYS A 89 -1.96 -20.56 -10.06
C LYS A 89 -0.78 -19.60 -9.87
N LYS A 90 -0.85 -18.62 -8.95
CA LYS A 90 0.27 -17.70 -8.71
C LYS A 90 1.40 -18.39 -7.95
N THR A 91 2.63 -18.06 -8.33
CA THR A 91 3.84 -18.49 -7.63
C THR A 91 4.04 -17.70 -6.33
N ASN A 92 4.89 -18.19 -5.43
CA ASN A 92 5.21 -17.50 -4.18
C ASN A 92 5.77 -16.09 -4.41
N ALA A 93 6.60 -15.90 -5.45
CA ALA A 93 7.14 -14.59 -5.82
C ALA A 93 6.05 -13.63 -6.33
N GLN A 94 5.11 -14.14 -7.12
CA GLN A 94 3.96 -13.35 -7.59
C GLN A 94 3.04 -12.95 -6.43
N LEU A 95 2.83 -13.84 -5.46
CA LEU A 95 2.01 -13.54 -4.27
C LEU A 95 2.69 -12.54 -3.33
N ARG A 96 4.00 -12.68 -3.09
CA ARG A 96 4.83 -11.70 -2.36
C ARG A 96 4.73 -10.32 -2.99
N THR A 97 4.79 -10.24 -4.32
CA THR A 97 4.64 -8.97 -5.05
C THR A 97 3.21 -8.43 -4.95
N LEU A 98 2.20 -9.30 -5.11
CA LEU A 98 0.79 -8.92 -5.03
C LEU A 98 0.40 -8.38 -3.65
N LEU A 99 0.98 -8.92 -2.58
CA LEU A 99 0.72 -8.48 -1.20
C LEU A 99 0.96 -6.99 -1.00
N ARG A 100 1.87 -6.36 -1.77
CA ARG A 100 2.10 -4.90 -1.72
C ARG A 100 0.88 -4.06 -2.07
N SER A 101 -0.08 -4.60 -2.82
CA SER A 101 -1.34 -3.91 -3.10
C SER A 101 -2.31 -3.99 -1.93
N TYR A 102 -2.04 -4.84 -0.94
CA TYR A 102 -2.86 -5.10 0.25
C TYR A 102 -2.16 -4.56 1.51
N THR A 103 -1.54 -3.39 1.40
CA THR A 103 -0.91 -2.69 2.52
C THR A 103 -1.45 -1.29 2.69
N VAL A 104 -1.38 -0.80 3.92
CA VAL A 104 -1.48 0.62 4.25
C VAL A 104 -0.05 1.14 4.42
N ASP A 105 0.35 2.09 3.58
CA ASP A 105 1.66 2.75 3.67
C ASP A 105 1.75 3.55 4.98
N LEU A 106 2.74 3.25 5.81
CA LEU A 106 2.95 3.85 7.13
C LEU A 106 4.35 4.44 7.20
N GLY A 107 4.53 5.50 7.99
CA GLY A 107 5.83 6.16 8.12
C GLY A 107 6.19 6.99 6.89
N ALA A 108 7.41 6.80 6.38
CA ALA A 108 7.87 7.50 5.18
C ALA A 108 7.21 6.92 3.93
N LYS A 109 6.86 7.78 2.97
CA LYS A 109 6.18 7.34 1.73
C LYS A 109 6.97 6.26 1.00
N GLY A 110 6.31 5.15 0.70
CA GLY A 110 6.91 4.01 0.01
C GLY A 110 7.71 3.10 0.94
N LYS A 111 8.59 2.26 0.38
CA LYS A 111 9.28 1.27 1.20
C LYS A 111 10.24 1.95 2.19
N ASP A 112 10.06 1.70 3.49
CA ASP A 112 10.92 2.22 4.54
C ASP A 112 11.49 1.11 5.46
N PRO A 113 12.53 1.40 6.27
CA PRO A 113 13.16 0.41 7.15
C PRO A 113 12.32 -0.04 8.35
N GLN A 114 11.24 0.67 8.71
CA GLN A 114 10.39 0.37 9.86
C GLN A 114 9.16 -0.43 9.46
N PHE A 115 8.45 -0.01 8.40
CA PHE A 115 7.17 -0.62 8.00
C PHE A 115 7.25 -1.43 6.71
N GLY A 116 8.39 -1.39 6.01
CA GLY A 116 8.54 -2.08 4.72
C GLY A 116 7.62 -1.44 3.68
N TYR A 117 6.85 -2.22 2.93
CA TYR A 117 5.80 -1.74 2.03
C TYR A 117 4.52 -1.30 2.76
N GLY A 118 4.53 -1.26 4.09
CA GLY A 118 3.40 -0.89 4.92
C GLY A 118 2.77 -2.07 5.66
N ARG A 119 1.74 -1.76 6.44
CA ARG A 119 1.02 -2.75 7.25
C ARG A 119 0.06 -3.54 6.38
N VAL A 120 0.11 -4.87 6.45
CA VAL A 120 -0.83 -5.71 5.70
C VAL A 120 -2.28 -5.48 6.16
N GLN A 121 -3.18 -5.42 5.19
CA GLN A 121 -4.62 -5.28 5.41
C GLN A 121 -5.37 -6.02 4.30
N TYR A 122 -6.32 -6.86 4.68
CA TYR A 122 -7.26 -7.40 3.70
C TYR A 122 -8.22 -6.31 3.25
N VAL A 123 -8.26 -6.06 1.95
CA VAL A 123 -9.22 -5.17 1.30
C VAL A 123 -9.85 -5.95 0.14
N PRO A 124 -11.19 -6.10 0.08
CA PRO A 124 -11.82 -6.86 -0.99
C PRO A 124 -11.44 -6.35 -2.37
N GLN A 125 -11.23 -7.24 -3.33
CA GLN A 125 -10.78 -6.86 -4.69
C GLN A 125 -11.73 -5.85 -5.37
N SER A 126 -13.03 -5.94 -5.08
CA SER A 126 -14.05 -5.00 -5.56
C SER A 126 -13.74 -3.54 -5.18
N THR A 127 -13.04 -3.31 -4.08
CA THR A 127 -12.61 -1.98 -3.62
C THR A 127 -11.63 -1.36 -4.60
N PHE A 128 -10.62 -2.12 -5.06
CA PHE A 128 -9.65 -1.64 -6.05
C PHE A 128 -10.30 -1.40 -7.41
N LEU A 129 -11.22 -2.27 -7.84
CA LEU A 129 -11.93 -2.10 -9.11
C LEU A 129 -12.78 -0.82 -9.11
N LYS A 130 -13.49 -0.54 -8.01
CA LYS A 130 -14.25 0.70 -7.84
C LYS A 130 -13.36 1.93 -7.85
N ALA A 131 -12.22 1.89 -7.14
CA ALA A 131 -11.26 2.99 -7.11
C ALA A 131 -10.65 3.24 -8.51
N ALA A 132 -10.25 2.19 -9.22
CA ALA A 132 -9.72 2.27 -10.57
C ALA A 132 -10.76 2.84 -11.56
N ALA A 133 -11.99 2.34 -11.53
CA ALA A 133 -13.08 2.86 -12.36
C ALA A 133 -13.34 4.36 -12.10
N SER A 134 -13.31 4.77 -10.83
CA SER A 134 -13.48 6.17 -10.42
C SER A 134 -12.33 7.05 -10.93
N ALA A 135 -11.08 6.57 -10.84
CA ALA A 135 -9.91 7.27 -11.34
C ALA A 135 -9.94 7.44 -12.87
N VAL A 136 -10.35 6.39 -13.60
CA VAL A 136 -10.55 6.44 -15.06
C VAL A 136 -11.60 7.49 -15.42
N LYS A 137 -12.76 7.46 -14.75
CA LYS A 137 -13.84 8.43 -14.98
C LYS A 137 -13.38 9.87 -14.72
N LYS A 138 -12.68 10.10 -13.61
CA LYS A 138 -12.12 11.43 -13.26
C LYS A 138 -11.15 11.94 -14.33
N LYS A 139 -10.25 11.08 -14.84
CA LYS A 139 -9.28 11.44 -15.89
C LYS A 139 -9.98 11.73 -17.24
N GLN A 140 -11.04 10.99 -17.57
CA GLN A 140 -11.85 11.25 -18.76
C GLN A 140 -12.60 12.58 -18.66
N THR A 141 -13.21 12.88 -17.51
CA THR A 141 -13.90 14.16 -17.29
C THR A 141 -12.95 15.34 -17.37
N SER A 142 -11.75 15.25 -16.79
CA SER A 142 -10.78 16.36 -16.87
C SER A 142 -10.29 16.60 -18.30
N LYS A 143 -10.08 15.53 -19.09
CA LYS A 143 -9.73 15.65 -20.52
C LYS A 143 -10.85 16.33 -21.31
N LYS A 144 -12.09 15.88 -21.15
CA LYS A 144 -13.26 16.49 -21.83
C LYS A 144 -13.40 17.98 -21.46
N GLN A 145 -13.17 18.33 -20.21
CA GLN A 145 -13.19 19.74 -19.76
C GLN A 145 -12.06 20.56 -20.39
N ALA A 146 -10.86 20.00 -20.50
CA ALA A 146 -9.73 20.66 -21.15
C ALA A 146 -10.02 20.92 -22.64
N ASP A 147 -10.61 19.94 -23.33
CA ASP A 147 -10.99 20.06 -24.75
C ASP A 147 -12.05 21.17 -24.95
N VAL A 148 -13.06 21.25 -24.08
CA VAL A 148 -14.08 22.31 -24.08
C VAL A 148 -13.45 23.68 -23.85
N ASN A 149 -12.53 23.80 -22.89
CA ASN A 149 -11.86 25.06 -22.59
C ASN A 149 -10.99 25.53 -23.78
N GLN A 150 -10.30 24.60 -24.46
CA GLN A 150 -9.55 24.92 -25.67
C GLN A 150 -10.47 25.37 -26.81
N ALA A 151 -11.62 24.72 -27.00
CA ALA A 151 -12.60 25.09 -28.01
C ALA A 151 -13.15 26.52 -27.78
N LYS A 152 -13.54 26.83 -26.52
CA LYS A 152 -13.98 28.19 -26.13
C LYS A 152 -12.90 29.24 -26.42
N THR A 153 -11.64 28.93 -26.13
CA THR A 153 -10.52 29.83 -26.43
C THR A 153 -10.35 30.08 -27.93
N ARG A 154 -10.48 29.04 -28.76
CA ARG A 154 -10.40 29.17 -30.23
C ARG A 154 -11.55 30.00 -30.78
N ILE A 155 -12.77 29.78 -30.29
CA ILE A 155 -13.96 30.57 -30.67
C ILE A 155 -13.73 32.05 -30.33
N GLY A 156 -13.26 32.36 -29.12
CA GLY A 156 -12.95 33.73 -28.70
C GLY A 156 -11.90 34.44 -29.58
N ARG A 157 -10.87 33.71 -30.05
CA ARG A 157 -9.89 34.27 -31.00
C ARG A 157 -10.49 34.54 -32.38
N LEU A 158 -11.38 33.68 -32.86
CA LEU A 158 -12.05 33.83 -34.15
C LEU A 158 -13.06 34.99 -34.15
N THR A 159 -13.76 35.24 -33.05
CA THR A 159 -14.67 36.38 -32.92
C THR A 159 -13.90 37.70 -32.81
N ALA A 160 -12.79 37.73 -32.07
CA ALA A 160 -11.91 38.90 -31.98
C ALA A 160 -11.24 39.26 -33.33
N SER A 161 -10.85 38.26 -34.14
CA SER A 161 -10.25 38.51 -35.46
C SER A 161 -11.27 39.00 -36.49
N LYS A 162 -12.54 38.58 -36.41
CA LYS A 162 -13.64 39.12 -37.22
C LYS A 162 -13.96 40.59 -36.88
N GLN A 163 -13.88 41.00 -35.62
CA GLN A 163 -14.07 42.40 -35.22
C GLN A 163 -12.94 43.31 -35.72
N LYS A 164 -11.68 42.86 -35.67
CA LYS A 164 -10.55 43.60 -36.26
C LYS A 164 -10.63 43.76 -37.79
N LYS A 165 -11.11 42.74 -38.52
CA LYS A 165 -11.30 42.85 -39.98
C LYS A 165 -12.42 43.82 -40.38
N LYS A 166 -13.50 43.92 -39.58
CA LYS A 166 -14.59 44.89 -39.82
C LYS A 166 -14.14 46.35 -39.66
N HIS A 167 -13.17 46.64 -38.79
CA HIS A 167 -12.63 48.00 -38.66
C HIS A 167 -11.63 48.41 -39.75
N SER A 168 -11.07 47.45 -40.49
CA SER A 168 -10.09 47.73 -41.55
C SER A 168 -10.70 47.91 -42.95
N GLN A 169 -12.00 47.69 -43.13
CA GLN A 169 -12.68 47.82 -44.43
C GLN A 169 -13.60 49.05 -44.56
N ASN A 170 -13.61 49.93 -43.55
CA ASN A 170 -14.39 51.17 -43.52
C ASN A 170 -13.50 52.44 -43.55
N GLY A 171 -12.26 52.34 -44.02
CA GLY A 171 -11.36 53.48 -44.25
C GLY A 171 -10.86 53.44 -45.68
#